data_AF-A0AAU6DVW1-F1
#
_entry.id   AF-A0AAU6DVW1-F1
#
_cell.length_a   1.000
_cell.length_b   1.000
_cell.length_c   1.000
_cell.angle_alpha   90.00
_cell.angle_beta   90.00
_cell.angle_gamma   90.00
#
_symmetry.space_group_name_H-M   'P 1'
#
loop_
_entity.id
_entity.type
_entity.pdbx_description
1 polymer ?
#
loop_
_entity_poly.entity_id
_entity_poly.type
_entity_poly.pdbx_seq_one_letter_code
_entity_poly.pdbx_strand_id
1 'polypeptide(L)' 'MDRVGAVVTRATGVVLSRASVWRLLTGRLGWSLQRPERRAVERDESEIARWIAHEWPRIKKGP' A
#
# COMPACT_ATOMS: atom_id res chain seq x y z
N MET A 1 5.12 15.18 3.77
CA MET A 1 5.85 15.02 2.49
C MET A 1 7.31 14.72 2.71
N ASP A 2 7.80 14.84 3.94
CA ASP A 2 9.23 14.86 4.24
C ASP A 2 9.88 13.50 4.00
N ARG A 3 9.14 12.40 4.23
CA ARG A 3 9.57 11.05 3.84
C ARG A 3 9.79 10.93 2.32
N VAL A 4 8.85 11.44 1.51
CA VAL A 4 8.96 11.35 0.05
C VAL A 4 10.06 12.28 -0.46
N GLY A 5 10.17 13.48 0.10
CA GLY A 5 11.28 14.40 -0.18
C GLY A 5 12.65 13.77 0.08
N ALA A 6 12.80 13.07 1.20
CA ALA A 6 14.03 12.33 1.52
C ALA A 6 14.34 11.23 0.49
N VAL A 7 13.32 10.50 0.03
CA VAL A 7 13.49 9.48 -1.04
C VAL A 7 13.92 10.15 -2.36
N VAL A 8 13.31 11.27 -2.74
CA VAL A 8 13.70 12.01 -3.95
C VAL A 8 15.15 12.46 -3.84
N THR A 9 15.54 13.10 -2.73
CA THR A 9 16.92 13.54 -2.51
C THR A 9 17.90 12.37 -2.57
N ARG A 10 17.58 11.23 -1.96
CA ARG A 10 18.46 10.04 -1.99
C ARG A 10 18.60 9.47 -3.41
N ALA A 11 17.53 9.49 -4.20
CA ALA A 11 17.52 8.90 -5.54
C ALA A 11 18.14 9.83 -6.61
N THR A 12 18.07 11.15 -6.42
CA THR A 12 18.45 12.13 -7.46
C THR A 12 19.53 13.12 -7.03
N GLY A 13 19.84 13.21 -5.74
CA GLY A 13 20.72 14.23 -5.15
C GLY A 13 20.07 15.62 -5.04
N VAL A 14 18.85 15.82 -5.54
CA VAL A 14 18.19 17.13 -5.58
C VAL A 14 17.24 17.30 -4.41
N VAL A 15 17.44 18.36 -3.63
CA VAL A 15 16.52 18.76 -2.55
C VAL A 15 15.38 19.57 -3.14
N LEU A 16 14.16 19.07 -2.98
CA LEU A 16 12.94 19.76 -3.40
C LEU A 16 12.17 20.30 -2.20
N SER A 17 11.63 21.51 -2.34
CA SER A 17 10.66 22.04 -1.37
C SER A 17 9.39 21.18 -1.35
N ARG A 18 8.66 21.22 -0.24
CA ARG A 18 7.39 20.47 -0.07
C ARG A 18 6.40 20.67 -1.22
N ALA A 19 6.24 21.91 -1.69
CA ALA A 19 5.35 22.24 -2.80
C ALA A 19 5.85 21.70 -4.15
N SER A 20 7.17 21.59 -4.32
CA SER A 20 7.77 21.05 -5.54
C SER A 20 7.68 19.53 -5.60
N VAL A 21 7.86 18.85 -4.45
CA VAL A 21 7.58 17.41 -4.33
C VAL A 21 6.13 17.13 -4.71
N TRP A 22 5.18 17.89 -4.17
CA TRP A 22 3.77 17.72 -4.51
C TRP A 22 3.48 17.90 -6.00
N ARG A 23 3.94 19.00 -6.61
CA ARG A 23 3.76 19.26 -8.05
C ARG A 23 4.40 18.21 -8.93
N LEU A 24 5.57 17.68 -8.55
CA LEU A 24 6.22 16.60 -9.28
C LEU A 24 5.33 15.34 -9.27
N LEU A 25 4.89 14.91 -8.09
CA LEU A 25 4.13 13.67 -7.94
C LEU A 25 2.76 13.76 -8.62
N THR A 26 1.97 14.80 -8.32
CA THR A 26 0.57 14.88 -8.79
C THR A 26 0.46 15.44 -10.21
N GLY A 27 1.25 16.47 -10.54
CA GLY A 27 1.13 17.19 -11.79
C GLY A 27 1.97 16.61 -12.94
N ARG A 28 3.20 16.16 -12.65
CA ARG A 28 4.11 15.63 -13.69
C ARG A 28 4.05 14.12 -13.82
N LEU A 29 4.01 13.41 -12.70
CA LEU A 29 3.99 11.95 -12.69
C LEU A 29 2.57 11.37 -12.64
N GLY A 30 1.55 12.21 -12.42
CA GLY A 30 0.15 11.78 -12.38
C GLY A 30 -0.19 10.86 -11.21
N TRP A 31 0.62 10.85 -10.16
CA TRP A 31 0.39 9.99 -9.01
C TRP A 31 -0.80 10.51 -8.20
N SER A 32 -1.78 9.62 -7.99
CA SER A 32 -2.85 9.83 -7.04
C SER A 32 -2.41 9.47 -5.62
N LEU A 33 -3.13 9.99 -4.63
CA LEU A 33 -2.92 9.62 -3.23
C LEU A 33 -3.07 8.10 -3.06
N GLN A 34 -1.95 7.43 -2.81
CA GLN A 34 -1.96 6.00 -2.50
C GLN A 34 -2.50 5.80 -1.09
N ARG A 35 -3.72 5.25 -1.00
CA ARG A 35 -4.27 4.79 0.27
C ARG A 35 -3.83 3.34 0.45
N PRO A 36 -3.10 3.01 1.54
CA PRO A 36 -2.85 1.62 1.86
C PRO A 36 -4.17 0.87 1.93
N GLU A 37 -4.16 -0.36 1.43
CA GLU A 37 -5.29 -1.27 1.58
C GLU A 37 -5.66 -1.37 3.07
N ARG A 38 -6.95 -1.25 3.40
CA ARG A 38 -7.41 -1.42 4.79
C ARG A 38 -7.26 -2.90 5.13
N ARG A 39 -6.30 -3.21 6.00
CA ARG A 39 -6.08 -4.55 6.54
C ARG A 39 -6.55 -4.60 7.98
N ALA A 40 -7.25 -5.66 8.36
CA ALA A 40 -7.61 -5.92 9.75
C ALA A 40 -6.33 -6.15 10.57
N VAL A 41 -6.30 -5.67 11.81
CA VAL A 41 -5.14 -5.85 12.71
C VAL A 41 -4.92 -7.32 13.03
N GLU A 42 -6.00 -8.10 13.12
CA GLU A 42 -6.00 -9.53 13.42
C GLU A 42 -5.71 -10.41 12.19
N ARG A 43 -5.38 -9.81 11.04
CA ARG A 43 -5.19 -10.54 9.79
C ARG A 43 -3.97 -11.48 9.91
N ASP A 44 -4.23 -12.78 9.86
CA ASP A 44 -3.23 -13.84 9.76
C ASP A 44 -3.34 -14.54 8.40
N GLU A 45 -2.32 -14.37 7.54
CA GLU A 45 -2.30 -14.95 6.19
C GLU A 45 -2.31 -16.49 6.22
N SER A 46 -1.73 -17.11 7.25
CA SER A 46 -1.70 -18.57 7.40
C SER A 46 -3.08 -19.11 7.72
N GLU A 47 -3.79 -18.47 8.65
CA GLU A 47 -5.17 -18.84 8.98
C GLU A 47 -6.14 -18.57 7.83
N ILE A 48 -5.95 -17.47 7.09
CA ILE A 48 -6.72 -17.20 5.87
C ILE A 48 -6.51 -18.31 4.84
N ALA A 49 -5.26 -18.70 4.58
CA ALA A 49 -4.95 -19.78 3.64
C ALA A 49 -5.55 -21.11 4.11
N ARG A 50 -5.42 -21.46 5.40
CA ARG A 50 -6.03 -22.66 5.99
C ARG A 50 -7.55 -22.65 5.82
N TRP A 51 -8.20 -21.53 6.12
CA TRP A 51 -9.65 -21.40 6.06
C TRP A 51 -10.18 -21.54 4.62
N ILE A 52 -9.53 -20.90 3.65
CA ILE A 52 -9.88 -21.02 2.23
C ILE A 52 -9.75 -22.47 1.74
N ALA A 53 -8.70 -23.18 2.18
CA ALA A 53 -8.44 -24.54 1.73
C ALA A 53 -9.38 -25.58 2.37
N HIS A 54 -9.74 -25.40 3.64
CA HIS A 54 -10.42 -26.46 4.42
C HIS A 54 -11.85 -26.10 4.83
N GLU A 55 -12.05 -24.91 5.39
CA GLU A 55 -13.35 -24.53 5.93
C GLU A 55 -14.32 -24.11 4.84
N TRP A 56 -13.86 -23.35 3.85
CA TRP A 56 -14.71 -22.89 2.76
C TRP A 56 -15.32 -24.04 1.95
N PRO A 57 -14.56 -25.07 1.52
CA PRO A 57 -15.15 -26.21 0.82
C PRO A 57 -16.06 -27.05 1.73
N ARG A 58 -15.71 -27.21 3.01
CA ARG A 58 -16.54 -27.94 3.99
C ARG A 58 -17.92 -27.28 4.15
N ILE A 59 -17.94 -25.96 4.35
CA ILE A 59 -19.18 -25.18 4.50
C ILE A 59 -20.01 -25.23 3.21
N LYS A 60 -19.36 -25.07 2.04
CA LYS A 60 -20.06 -25.09 0.75
C LYS A 60 -20.71 -26.44 0.42
N LYS A 61 -20.17 -27.55 0.92
CA LYS A 61 -20.73 -28.89 0.67
C LYS A 61 -21.98 -29.19 1.49
N GLY A 62 -22.31 -28.35 2.48
CA GLY A 62 -23.39 -28.62 3.43
C GLY A 62 -23.00 -29.70 4.45
N PRO A 63 -23.81 -29.90 5.50
CA PRO A 63 -23.65 -31.03 6.42
C PRO A 63 -23.81 -32.38 5.71
#